data_AF-A0A5K1DP94-F1
#
_entry.id   AF-A0A5K1DP94-F1
#
_cell.length_a   1.000
_cell.length_b   1.000
_cell.length_c   1.000
_cell.angle_alpha   90.00
_cell.angle_beta   90.00
_cell.angle_gamma   90.00
#
_symmetry.space_group_name_H-M   'P 1'
#
loop_
_entity.id
_entity.type
_entity.pdbx_description
1 polymer ?
#
loop_
_entity_poly.entity_id
_entity_poly.type
_entity_poly.pdbx_seq_one_letter_code
_entity_poly.pdbx_strand_id
1 'polypeptide(L)' 'EHDQWAQCDGCSKWRRVPMDALIPPRWTCTDNSWDPK' A
#
# COMPACT_ATOMS: atom_id res chain seq x y z
N GLU A 1 -13.90 5.90 8.43
CA GLU A 1 -13.15 4.79 7.80
C GLU A 1 -12.80 5.24 6.39
N HIS A 2 -11.59 5.76 6.19
CA HIS A 2 -11.13 6.20 4.87
C HIS A 2 -9.86 5.41 4.55
N ASP A 3 -10.01 4.38 3.72
CA ASP A 3 -8.90 3.62 3.16
C ASP A 3 -8.59 4.19 1.78
N GLN A 4 -7.31 4.31 1.45
CA GLN A 4 -6.86 4.50 0.07
C GLN A 4 -6.22 3.20 -0.45
N TRP A 5 -5.93 3.17 -1.75
CA TRP A 5 -5.32 2.02 -2.39
C TRP A 5 -4.02 2.43 -3.07
N ALA A 6 -2.98 1.63 -2.87
CA ALA A 6 -1.69 1.76 -3.55
C ALA A 6 -1.45 0.53 -4.44
N GLN A 7 -0.95 0.75 -5.66
CA GLN A 7 -0.53 -0.34 -6.53
C GLN A 7 0.90 -0.75 -6.19
N CYS A 8 1.14 -2.05 -6.04
CA CYS A 8 2.46 -2.61 -5.78
C CYS A 8 3.27 -2.68 -7.08
N ASP A 9 4.49 -2.17 -7.08
CA ASP A 9 5.38 -2.18 -8.25
C ASP A 9 5.95 -3.56 -8.57
N GLY A 10 5.96 -4.49 -7.60
CA GLY A 10 6.47 -5.85 -7.79
C GLY A 10 5.46 -6.87 -8.34
N CYS A 11 4.15 -6.65 -8.12
CA CYS A 11 3.12 -7.61 -8.55
C CYS A 11 1.87 -6.96 -9.18
N SER A 12 1.87 -5.64 -9.34
CA SER A 12 0.81 -4.83 -9.95
C SER A 12 -0.57 -4.95 -9.29
N LYS A 13 -0.64 -5.51 -8.08
CA LYS A 13 -1.88 -5.63 -7.30
C LYS A 13 -2.10 -4.38 -6.44
N TRP A 14 -3.37 -4.07 -6.21
CA TRP A 14 -3.79 -3.00 -5.31
C TRP A 14 -3.86 -3.50 -3.88
N ARG A 15 -3.40 -2.66 -2.96
CA ARG A 15 -3.39 -2.93 -1.52
C ARG A 15 -3.98 -1.75 -0.77
N ARG A 16 -4.73 -2.05 0.29
CA ARG A 16 -5.27 -1.04 1.18
C ARG A 16 -4.14 -0.44 2.01
N VAL A 17 -4.18 0.89 2.14
CA VAL A 17 -3.29 1.68 2.99
C VAL A 17 -4.10 2.83 3.62
N PRO A 18 -3.70 3.33 4.79
CA PRO A 18 -4.36 4.48 5.43
C PRO A 18 -4.35 5.72 4.53
N MET A 19 -5.35 6.60 4.59
CA MET A 19 -5.41 7.81 3.75
C MET A 19 -4.28 8.82 3.95
N ASP A 20 -3.64 8.80 5.11
CA ASP A 20 -2.47 9.61 5.47
C ASP A 20 -1.14 8.89 5.19
N ALA A 21 -1.18 7.68 4.62
CA ALA A 21 0.02 6.95 4.24
C ALA A 21 0.79 7.68 3.12
N LEU A 22 2.05 8.01 3.39
CA LEU A 22 2.98 8.50 2.39
C LEU A 22 3.57 7.31 1.63
N ILE A 23 3.13 7.12 0.38
CA ILE A 23 3.58 6.02 -0.47
C ILE A 23 4.85 6.44 -1.23
N PRO A 24 6.02 5.87 -0.93
CA PRO A 24 7.24 6.19 -1.64
C PRO A 24 7.21 5.70 -3.10
N PRO A 25 8.03 6.27 -3.99
CA PRO A 25 8.29 5.66 -5.30
C PRO A 25 8.85 4.24 -5.11
N ARG A 26 8.45 3.27 -5.95
CA ARG A 26 8.88 1.86 -5.85
C ARG A 26 8.29 1.08 -4.67
N TRP A 27 7.13 1.49 -4.18
CA TRP A 27 6.43 0.79 -3.10
C TRP A 27 6.01 -0.63 -3.52
N THR A 28 6.25 -1.61 -2.64
CA THR A 28 5.91 -3.02 -2.88
C THR A 28 5.08 -3.61 -1.73
N CYS A 29 4.54 -4.82 -1.93
CA CYS A 29 3.78 -5.53 -0.89
C CYS A 29 4.55 -5.72 0.42
N THR A 30 5.89 -5.81 0.37
CA THR A 30 6.73 -5.96 1.57
C THR A 30 6.85 -4.68 2.39
N ASP A 31 6.60 -3.53 1.76
CA ASP A 31 6.55 -2.23 2.43
C ASP A 31 5.18 -1.96 3.07
N ASN A 32 4.18 -2.82 2.84
CA ASN A 32 2.86 -2.66 3.43
C ASN A 32 2.85 -3.13 4.89
N SER A 33 3.07 -2.20 5.83
CA SER A 33 2.96 -2.48 7.27
C SER A 33 1.53 -2.37 7.83
N TRP A 34 0.56 -1.97 7.01
CA TRP A 34 -0.81 -1.69 7.44
C TRP A 34 -1.79 -2.82 7.12
N ASP A 35 -1.42 -3.74 6.23
CA ASP A 35 -2.18 -4.96 5.98
C ASP A 35 -1.96 -5.91 7.17
N PRO A 36 -2.99 -6.23 7.97
CA PRO A 36 -2.84 -7.23 9.03
C PRO A 36 -2.54 -8.59 8.40
N LYS A 37 -1.57 -9.30 8.96
CA LYS A 37 -1.17 -10.66 8.55
C LYS A 37 -2.34 -11.64 8.56
#